data_AF-A0A3N4HMZ6-F1
#
_entry.id   AF-A0A3N4HMZ6-F1
#
_cell.length_a   1.000
_cell.length_b   1.000
_cell.length_c   1.000
_cell.angle_alpha   90.00
_cell.angle_beta   90.00
_cell.angle_gamma   90.00
#
_symmetry.space_group_name_H-M   'P 1'
#
loop_
_entity.id
_entity.type
_entity.pdbx_description
1 polymer ?
#
loop_
_entity_poly.entity_id
_entity_poly.type
_entity_poly.pdbx_seq_one_letter_code
_entity_poly.pdbx_strand_id
1 'polypeptide(L)'
;MRSHGIEGIQHLEQFVTSLEPGETKDYFVRCLRKAKTANRGYKDEIFSPDVPDAENPLTDEERRISLIQARDFSDERDAVNGKGVIAAYESGELRINDKPQEWGDWYCLFWGGKKMTGWVRLEDPELRYSEKVEQWRKEDPNGRLWFESGLLHPTWR
;
A
#
# COMPACT_ATOMS: atom_id res chain seq x y z
N MET A 1 13.14 5.54 -20.85
CA MET A 1 12.01 5.19 -19.95
C MET A 1 12.39 5.63 -18.55
N ARG A 2 11.62 6.51 -17.92
CA ARG A 2 11.94 7.16 -16.64
C ARG A 2 11.45 6.29 -15.47
N SER A 3 12.24 6.19 -14.40
CA SER A 3 12.07 5.31 -13.25
C SER A 3 11.01 5.84 -12.26
N HIS A 4 9.85 5.22 -12.21
CA HIS A 4 8.68 5.69 -11.44
C HIS A 4 8.85 5.56 -9.91
N GLY A 5 9.79 4.73 -9.41
CA GLY A 5 10.05 4.57 -7.97
C GLY A 5 10.78 5.74 -7.31
N ILE A 6 11.56 6.50 -8.09
CA ILE A 6 12.22 7.73 -7.62
C ILE A 6 11.19 8.86 -7.51
N GLU A 7 10.22 8.92 -8.44
CA GLU A 7 9.15 9.91 -8.44
C GLU A 7 8.22 9.74 -7.23
N GLY A 8 7.87 8.50 -6.83
CA GLY A 8 7.02 8.25 -5.65
C GLY A 8 7.62 8.69 -4.31
N ILE A 9 8.92 8.48 -4.09
CA ILE A 9 9.61 8.99 -2.90
C ILE A 9 9.72 10.52 -2.94
N GLN A 10 9.91 11.10 -4.11
CA GLN A 10 9.93 12.55 -4.31
C GLN A 10 8.55 13.18 -4.06
N HIS A 11 7.46 12.53 -4.44
CA HIS A 11 6.09 12.99 -4.13
C HIS A 11 5.79 12.90 -2.63
N LEU A 12 6.20 11.82 -1.97
CA LEU A 12 6.11 11.71 -0.51
C LEU A 12 6.97 12.78 0.21
N GLU A 13 8.15 13.12 -0.32
CA GLU A 13 8.97 14.23 0.18
C GLU A 13 8.26 15.58 0.06
N GLN A 14 7.65 15.84 -1.10
CA GLN A 14 6.90 17.08 -1.35
C GLN A 14 5.69 17.19 -0.42
N PHE A 15 4.92 16.09 -0.27
CA PHE A 15 3.80 16.01 0.66
C PHE A 15 4.25 16.31 2.10
N VAL A 16 5.30 15.63 2.59
CA VAL A 16 5.83 15.85 3.94
C VAL A 16 6.32 17.29 4.14
N THR A 17 6.89 17.89 3.10
CA THR A 17 7.36 19.29 3.14
C THR A 17 6.19 20.27 3.26
N SER A 18 5.07 19.99 2.59
CA SER A 18 3.84 20.82 2.65
C SER A 18 3.05 20.72 3.96
N LEU A 19 3.33 19.74 4.83
CA LEU A 19 2.65 19.65 6.12
C LEU A 19 3.13 20.75 7.07
N GLU A 20 2.20 21.32 7.83
CA GLU A 20 2.51 22.22 8.95
C GLU A 20 3.29 21.47 10.06
N PRO A 21 4.16 22.16 10.83
CA PRO A 21 4.87 21.55 11.95
C PRO A 21 3.91 20.93 12.98
N GLY A 22 4.20 19.69 13.42
CA GLY A 22 3.40 18.98 14.42
C GLY A 22 3.57 17.46 14.36
N GLU A 23 2.87 16.74 15.24
CA GLU A 23 2.99 15.29 15.38
C GLU A 23 2.73 14.50 14.08
N THR A 24 1.82 15.02 13.25
CA THR A 24 1.52 14.45 11.93
C THR A 24 2.71 14.53 10.99
N LYS A 25 3.36 15.70 10.91
CA LYS A 25 4.57 15.87 10.09
C LYS A 25 5.68 14.96 10.60
N ASP A 26 5.88 14.88 11.92
CA ASP A 26 6.89 14.01 12.53
C ASP A 26 6.65 12.53 12.24
N TYR A 27 5.38 12.10 12.24
CA TYR A 27 5.00 10.75 11.85
C TYR A 27 5.39 10.45 10.40
N PHE A 28 5.02 11.30 9.44
CA PHE A 28 5.35 11.06 8.04
C PHE A 28 6.85 11.21 7.74
N VAL A 29 7.57 12.11 8.43
CA VAL A 29 9.04 12.19 8.36
C VAL A 29 9.68 10.85 8.76
N ARG A 30 9.18 10.22 9.84
CA ARG A 30 9.67 8.88 10.26
C ARG A 30 9.36 7.80 9.23
N CYS A 31 8.16 7.80 8.65
CA CYS A 31 7.79 6.84 7.60
C CYS A 31 8.65 7.02 6.34
N LEU A 32 8.86 8.26 5.89
CA LEU A 32 9.72 8.59 4.77
C LEU A 32 11.17 8.16 5.03
N ARG A 33 11.69 8.36 6.24
CA ARG A 33 13.02 7.90 6.62
C ARG A 33 13.14 6.38 6.54
N LYS A 34 12.14 5.64 7.04
CA LYS A 34 12.10 4.17 6.93
C LYS A 34 12.06 3.72 5.46
N ALA A 35 11.25 4.35 4.62
CA ALA A 35 11.18 4.06 3.19
C ALA A 35 12.52 4.30 2.49
N LYS A 36 13.20 5.42 2.79
CA LYS A 36 14.54 5.72 2.27
C LYS A 36 15.61 4.73 2.74
N THR A 37 15.57 4.33 4.01
CA THR A 37 16.52 3.36 4.56
C THR A 37 16.31 1.97 3.96
N ALA A 38 15.05 1.53 3.82
CA ALA A 38 14.72 0.30 3.13
C ALA A 38 15.25 0.33 1.69
N ASN A 39 15.10 1.46 0.98
CA ASN A 39 15.60 1.60 -0.39
C ASN A 39 17.14 1.64 -0.50
N ARG A 40 17.87 1.98 0.58
CA ARG A 40 19.35 1.96 0.61
C ARG A 40 19.94 0.59 0.94
N GLY A 41 19.17 -0.33 1.51
CA GLY A 41 19.64 -1.61 2.04
C GLY A 41 19.56 -2.79 1.06
N TYR A 42 18.80 -2.68 -0.03
CA TYR A 42 18.64 -3.75 -1.02
C TYR A 42 19.76 -3.70 -2.06
N LYS A 43 20.80 -4.51 -1.87
CA LYS A 43 21.76 -4.87 -2.92
C LYS A 43 21.34 -6.21 -3.52
N ASP A 44 21.03 -6.20 -4.82
CA ASP A 44 21.30 -7.26 -5.80
C ASP A 44 21.04 -8.74 -5.43
N GLU A 45 19.90 -9.08 -4.85
CA GLU A 45 19.41 -10.47 -4.88
C GLU A 45 18.13 -10.55 -5.71
N ILE A 46 18.29 -11.04 -6.94
CA ILE A 46 17.19 -11.31 -7.88
C ILE A 46 16.41 -12.51 -7.34
N PHE A 47 15.31 -12.25 -6.64
CA PHE A 47 14.32 -13.26 -6.31
C PHE A 47 13.39 -13.42 -7.53
N SER A 48 13.61 -14.44 -8.34
CA SER A 48 12.70 -14.83 -9.42
C SER A 48 11.92 -16.05 -8.91
N PRO A 49 10.69 -15.87 -8.38
CA PRO A 49 9.88 -17.02 -8.00
C PRO A 49 9.51 -17.83 -9.24
N ASP A 50 9.56 -19.16 -9.13
CA ASP A 50 9.14 -20.09 -10.17
C ASP A 50 7.71 -19.77 -10.62
N VAL A 51 7.56 -19.40 -11.89
CA VAL A 51 6.26 -19.09 -12.50
C VAL A 51 5.58 -20.42 -12.84
N PRO A 52 4.39 -20.73 -12.28
CA PRO A 52 3.64 -21.94 -12.64
C PRO A 52 3.23 -21.95 -14.12
N ASP A 53 3.14 -23.15 -14.70
CA ASP A 53 2.94 -23.43 -16.13
C ASP A 53 1.83 -22.61 -16.82
N ALA A 54 2.12 -22.27 -18.09
CA ALA A 54 1.39 -21.34 -18.95
C ALA A 54 -0.02 -21.78 -19.41
N GLU A 55 -0.64 -22.79 -18.79
CA GLU A 55 -1.97 -23.28 -19.20
C GLU A 55 -3.14 -22.52 -18.57
N ASN A 56 -2.90 -21.78 -17.48
CA ASN A 56 -3.89 -20.86 -16.93
C ASN A 56 -3.18 -19.66 -16.27
N PRO A 57 -3.03 -18.52 -16.97
CA PRO A 57 -2.33 -17.37 -16.40
C PRO A 57 -3.11 -16.87 -15.17
N LEU A 58 -2.40 -16.70 -14.04
CA LEU A 58 -2.97 -16.10 -12.84
C LEU A 58 -3.66 -14.77 -13.19
N THR A 59 -4.85 -14.57 -12.65
CA THR A 59 -5.55 -13.29 -12.61
C THR A 59 -4.71 -12.25 -11.88
N ASP A 60 -5.02 -10.97 -12.10
CA ASP A 60 -4.32 -9.87 -11.45
C ASP A 60 -4.47 -9.96 -9.92
N GLU A 61 -5.65 -10.32 -9.43
CA GLU A 61 -5.89 -10.56 -8.01
C GLU A 61 -5.02 -11.71 -7.46
N GLU A 62 -4.94 -12.85 -8.16
CA GLU A 62 -4.10 -13.97 -7.74
C GLU A 62 -2.60 -13.61 -7.73
N ARG A 63 -2.14 -12.84 -8.72
CA ARG A 63 -0.78 -12.29 -8.74
C ARG A 63 -0.52 -11.36 -7.57
N ARG A 64 -1.50 -10.53 -7.21
CA ARG A 64 -1.36 -9.61 -6.08
C ARG A 64 -1.35 -10.36 -4.75
N ILE A 65 -2.21 -11.36 -4.59
CA ILE A 65 -2.25 -12.24 -3.42
C ILE A 65 -0.90 -12.93 -3.24
N SER A 66 -0.32 -13.51 -4.30
CA SER A 66 0.98 -14.20 -4.20
C SER A 66 2.11 -13.25 -3.78
N LEU A 67 2.12 -12.01 -4.28
CA LEU A 67 3.07 -10.98 -3.85
C LEU A 67 2.92 -10.60 -2.38
N ILE A 68 1.68 -10.52 -1.87
CA ILE A 68 1.42 -10.23 -0.46
C ILE A 68 1.83 -11.43 0.41
N GLN A 69 1.54 -12.66 -0.01
CA GLN A 69 1.93 -13.89 0.70
C GLN A 69 3.45 -14.09 0.75
N ALA A 70 4.17 -13.73 -0.32
CA ALA A 70 5.63 -13.78 -0.37
C ALA A 70 6.33 -12.69 0.44
N ARG A 71 5.59 -11.66 0.89
CA ARG A 71 6.16 -10.55 1.65
C ARG A 71 6.46 -10.98 3.08
N ASP A 72 7.68 -10.72 3.53
CA ASP A 72 8.03 -10.85 4.94
C ASP A 72 7.41 -9.70 5.77
N PHE A 73 6.54 -10.07 6.70
CA PHE A 73 5.87 -9.16 7.63
C PHE A 73 6.54 -9.22 9.01
N SER A 74 7.59 -8.45 9.18
CA SER A 74 8.25 -8.32 10.49
C SER A 74 7.40 -7.63 11.57
N ASP A 75 6.36 -6.88 11.19
CA ASP A 75 5.39 -6.26 12.12
C ASP A 75 4.04 -7.00 12.05
N GLU A 76 3.57 -7.51 13.19
CA GLU A 76 2.32 -8.27 13.28
C GLU A 76 1.10 -7.49 12.77
N ARG A 77 1.08 -6.16 12.94
CA ARG A 77 -0.05 -5.33 12.47
C ARG A 77 -0.08 -5.23 10.95
N ASP A 78 1.09 -5.23 10.33
CA ASP A 78 1.19 -5.27 8.87
C ASP A 78 0.79 -6.66 8.35
N ALA A 79 1.14 -7.73 9.07
CA ALA A 79 0.69 -9.09 8.76
C ALA A 79 -0.85 -9.23 8.84
N VAL A 80 -1.49 -8.63 9.85
CA VAL A 80 -2.95 -8.59 9.98
C VAL A 80 -3.59 -7.86 8.80
N ASN A 81 -3.04 -6.72 8.38
CA ASN A 81 -3.49 -6.02 7.19
C ASN A 81 -3.29 -6.85 5.91
N GLY A 82 -2.13 -7.50 5.75
CA GLY A 82 -1.87 -8.38 4.61
C GLY A 82 -2.91 -9.48 4.47
N LYS A 83 -3.29 -10.13 5.59
CA LYS A 83 -4.38 -11.12 5.62
C LYS A 83 -5.73 -10.51 5.23
N GLY A 84 -6.04 -9.32 5.73
CA GLY A 84 -7.25 -8.59 5.37
C GLY A 84 -7.36 -8.25 3.89
N VAL A 85 -6.25 -7.82 3.28
CA VAL A 85 -6.18 -7.53 1.85
C VAL A 85 -6.37 -8.80 1.02
N ILE A 86 -5.72 -9.90 1.39
CA ILE A 86 -5.88 -11.20 0.71
C ILE A 86 -7.34 -11.63 0.77
N ALA A 87 -7.98 -11.60 1.94
CA ALA A 87 -9.38 -11.96 2.09
C ALA A 87 -10.32 -11.08 1.26
N ALA A 88 -10.03 -9.78 1.13
CA ALA A 88 -10.82 -8.87 0.30
C ALA A 88 -10.72 -9.21 -1.19
N TYR A 89 -9.54 -9.62 -1.68
CA TYR A 89 -9.37 -10.11 -3.05
C TYR A 89 -10.06 -11.48 -3.25
N GLU A 90 -9.85 -12.44 -2.34
CA GLU A 90 -10.44 -13.79 -2.42
C GLU A 90 -11.98 -13.78 -2.40
N SER A 91 -12.57 -12.86 -1.62
CA SER A 91 -14.02 -12.68 -1.57
C SER A 91 -14.60 -11.86 -2.74
N GLY A 92 -13.73 -11.21 -3.52
CA GLY A 92 -14.11 -10.31 -4.61
C GLY A 92 -14.66 -8.95 -4.13
N GLU A 93 -14.55 -8.63 -2.84
CA GLU A 93 -14.88 -7.32 -2.27
C GLU A 93 -13.92 -6.24 -2.79
N LEU A 94 -12.68 -6.61 -3.09
CA LEU A 94 -11.70 -5.76 -3.78
C LEU A 94 -11.32 -6.41 -5.11
N ARG A 95 -11.33 -5.63 -6.19
CA ARG A 95 -10.86 -6.05 -7.51
C ARG A 95 -9.94 -4.99 -8.08
N ILE A 96 -8.87 -5.41 -8.72
CA ILE A 96 -7.91 -4.50 -9.35
C ILE A 96 -8.54 -3.80 -10.53
N ASN A 97 -9.40 -4.50 -11.28
CA ASN A 97 -10.12 -3.95 -12.42
C ASN A 97 -11.17 -2.89 -12.05
N ASP A 98 -11.58 -2.81 -10.78
CA ASP A 98 -12.47 -1.75 -10.29
C ASP A 98 -11.70 -0.44 -9.99
N LYS A 99 -10.36 -0.47 -10.05
CA LYS A 99 -9.53 0.71 -9.85
C LYS A 99 -9.71 1.67 -11.04
N PRO A 100 -10.05 2.94 -10.79
CA PRO A 100 -10.16 3.93 -11.85
C PRO A 100 -8.86 4.02 -12.65
N GLN A 101 -8.99 4.04 -13.98
CA GLN A 101 -7.87 4.09 -14.93
C GLN A 101 -7.38 5.52 -15.21
N GLU A 102 -8.00 6.51 -14.56
CA GLU A 102 -7.56 7.90 -14.66
C GLU A 102 -6.23 8.13 -13.96
N TRP A 103 -5.48 9.13 -14.44
CA TRP A 103 -4.18 9.48 -13.89
C TRP A 103 -4.29 9.82 -12.41
N GLY A 104 -3.49 9.16 -11.60
CA GLY A 104 -3.39 9.41 -10.16
C GLY A 104 -3.14 8.14 -9.35
N ASP A 105 -2.74 8.33 -8.11
CA ASP A 105 -2.52 7.23 -7.18
C ASP A 105 -3.81 6.87 -6.44
N TRP A 106 -4.40 5.74 -6.85
CA TRP A 106 -5.57 5.15 -6.19
C TRP A 106 -5.15 4.08 -5.20
N TYR A 107 -5.75 4.15 -4.01
CA TYR A 107 -5.52 3.22 -2.92
C TYR A 107 -6.82 2.68 -2.35
N CYS A 108 -6.80 1.43 -1.91
CA CYS A 108 -7.80 0.88 -1.01
C CYS A 108 -7.23 0.89 0.40
N LEU A 109 -7.93 1.51 1.35
CA LEU A 109 -7.43 1.67 2.71
C LEU A 109 -7.91 0.53 3.60
N PHE A 110 -7.00 0.01 4.40
CA PHE A 110 -7.28 -1.00 5.42
C PHE A 110 -6.87 -0.50 6.79
N TRP A 111 -7.63 -0.89 7.83
CA TRP A 111 -7.29 -0.62 9.22
C TRP A 111 -7.46 -1.90 10.04
N GLY A 112 -6.36 -2.41 10.60
CA GLY A 112 -6.40 -3.61 11.43
C GLY A 112 -6.94 -4.85 10.71
N GLY A 113 -6.68 -4.98 9.41
CA GLY A 113 -7.17 -6.09 8.58
C GLY A 113 -8.59 -5.92 8.04
N LYS A 114 -9.26 -4.79 8.31
CA LYS A 114 -10.58 -4.49 7.75
C LYS A 114 -10.47 -3.52 6.59
N LYS A 115 -11.18 -3.77 5.50
CA LYS A 115 -11.30 -2.84 4.38
C LYS A 115 -12.16 -1.65 4.81
N MET A 116 -11.64 -0.44 4.63
CA MET A 116 -12.30 0.79 5.10
C MET A 116 -12.87 1.62 3.96
N THR A 117 -12.32 1.48 2.75
CA THR A 117 -12.72 2.26 1.57
C THR A 117 -12.72 1.38 0.32
N GLY A 118 -13.37 1.85 -0.75
CA GLY A 118 -13.03 1.40 -2.11
C GLY A 118 -11.71 2.04 -2.58
N TRP A 119 -11.49 2.03 -3.90
CA TRP A 119 -10.40 2.78 -4.51
C TRP A 119 -10.64 4.29 -4.36
N VAL A 120 -9.72 4.97 -3.68
CA VAL A 120 -9.79 6.40 -3.38
C VAL A 120 -8.47 7.09 -3.68
N ARG A 121 -8.52 8.40 -3.95
CA ARG A 121 -7.35 9.27 -4.00
C ARG A 121 -7.10 9.90 -2.64
N LEU A 122 -5.85 9.95 -2.21
CA LEU A 122 -5.49 10.58 -0.92
C LEU A 122 -5.71 12.10 -0.91
N GLU A 123 -5.79 12.71 -2.09
CA GLU A 123 -6.05 14.13 -2.29
C GLU A 123 -7.55 14.47 -2.28
N ASP A 124 -8.41 13.46 -2.21
CA ASP A 124 -9.85 13.66 -2.23
C ASP A 124 -10.30 14.43 -0.96
N PRO A 125 -10.78 15.68 -1.12
CA PRO A 125 -11.15 16.52 0.01
C PRO A 125 -12.41 16.02 0.74
N GLU A 126 -13.23 15.18 0.09
CA GLU A 126 -14.47 14.66 0.69
C GLU A 126 -14.19 13.56 1.74
N LEU A 127 -13.03 12.92 1.67
CA LEU A 127 -12.72 11.78 2.52
C LEU A 127 -12.32 12.15 3.95
N ARG A 128 -12.03 13.44 4.23
CA ARG A 128 -11.69 13.97 5.57
C ARG A 128 -10.86 12.98 6.39
N TYR A 129 -9.73 12.55 5.85
CA TYR A 129 -9.00 11.39 6.36
C TYR A 129 -8.61 11.49 7.84
N SER A 130 -8.36 12.70 8.36
CA SER A 130 -8.09 12.91 9.79
C SER A 130 -9.25 12.43 10.68
N GLU A 131 -10.49 12.84 10.37
CA GLU A 131 -11.69 12.48 11.12
C GLU A 131 -11.96 10.97 11.04
N LYS A 132 -11.86 10.39 9.84
CA LYS A 132 -12.06 8.94 9.63
C LYS A 132 -11.00 8.09 10.32
N VAL A 133 -9.72 8.46 10.22
CA VAL A 133 -8.63 7.72 10.87
C VAL A 133 -8.75 7.80 12.39
N GLU A 134 -9.17 8.94 12.94
CA GLU A 134 -9.47 9.04 14.37
C GLU A 134 -10.60 8.11 14.79
N GLN A 135 -11.67 8.03 14.00
CA GLN A 135 -12.76 7.09 14.26
C GLN A 135 -12.27 5.63 14.23
N TRP A 136 -11.54 5.23 13.19
CA TRP A 136 -11.01 3.87 13.08
C TRP A 136 -10.08 3.50 14.23
N ARG A 137 -9.25 4.46 14.68
CA ARG A 137 -8.39 4.29 15.86
C ARG A 137 -9.20 4.14 17.15
N LYS A 138 -10.36 4.79 17.29
CA LYS A 138 -11.24 4.61 18.46
C LYS A 138 -11.89 3.22 18.45
N GLU A 139 -12.29 2.73 17.28
CA GLU A 139 -12.94 1.43 17.11
C GLU A 139 -11.96 0.26 17.26
N ASP A 140 -10.74 0.40 16.74
CA ASP A 140 -9.64 -0.55 16.90
C ASP A 140 -8.32 0.19 17.17
N PRO A 141 -7.99 0.45 18.46
CA PRO A 141 -6.79 1.19 18.85
C PRO A 141 -5.47 0.49 18.49
N ASN A 142 -5.51 -0.83 18.30
CA ASN A 142 -4.33 -1.62 17.95
C ASN A 142 -4.16 -1.77 16.44
N GLY A 143 -5.19 -1.41 15.66
CA GLY A 143 -5.15 -1.37 14.22
C GLY A 143 -4.09 -0.40 13.68
N ARG A 144 -3.69 -0.65 12.43
CA ARG A 144 -2.76 0.19 11.68
C ARG A 144 -3.32 0.44 10.29
N LEU A 145 -3.09 1.65 9.78
CA LEU A 145 -3.41 2.00 8.40
C LEU A 145 -2.50 1.28 7.41
N TRP A 146 -3.11 0.66 6.41
CA TRP A 146 -2.45 0.05 5.26
C TRP A 146 -3.00 0.62 3.97
N PHE A 147 -2.10 0.87 3.01
CA PHE A 147 -2.43 1.38 1.67
C PHE A 147 -2.23 0.25 0.66
N GLU A 148 -3.33 -0.30 0.15
CA GLU A 148 -3.28 -1.27 -0.92
C GLU A 148 -3.36 -0.55 -2.26
N SER A 149 -2.38 -0.74 -3.14
CA SER A 149 -2.28 -0.02 -4.43
C SER A 149 -2.69 -0.85 -5.65
N GLY A 150 -2.87 -2.17 -5.50
CA GLY A 150 -3.17 -3.08 -6.60
C GLY A 150 -2.01 -3.25 -7.60
N LEU A 151 -0.80 -2.81 -7.26
CA LEU A 151 0.35 -2.90 -8.17
C LEU A 151 0.84 -4.35 -8.29
N LEU A 152 0.87 -4.83 -9.53
CA LEU A 152 1.22 -6.21 -9.91
C LEU A 152 2.71 -6.43 -10.18
N HIS A 153 3.51 -5.37 -10.14
CA HIS A 153 4.94 -5.44 -10.36
C HIS A 153 5.66 -4.84 -9.15
N PRO A 154 6.76 -5.43 -8.66
CA PRO A 154 7.73 -4.66 -7.90
C PRO A 154 8.40 -3.71 -8.89
N THR A 155 7.83 -2.53 -9.12
CA THR A 155 8.52 -1.51 -9.95
C THR A 155 9.65 -0.90 -9.14
N TRP A 156 10.79 -1.58 -9.13
CA TRP A 156 12.08 -1.00 -8.82
C TRP A 156 13.05 -1.40 -9.95
N ARG A 157 13.31 -0.45 -10.85
CA ARG A 157 14.48 -0.44 -11.73
C ARG A 157 15.25 0.83 -11.43
#